data_AF-A0A412IPA4-F1
#
_entry.id   AF-A0A412IPA4-F1
#
_cell.length_a   1.000
_cell.length_b   1.000
_cell.length_c   1.000
_cell.angle_alpha   90.00
_cell.angle_beta   90.00
_cell.angle_gamma   90.00
#
_symmetry.space_group_name_H-M   'P 1'
#
loop_
_entity.id
_entity.type
_entity.pdbx_description
1 polymer ?
#
loop_
_entity_poly.entity_id
_entity_poly.type
_entity_poly.pdbx_seq_one_letter_code
_entity_poly.pdbx_strand_id
1 'polypeptide(L)'
;MKKRINIVIAILLILLAGCRSAKKETMVTSDMQKIEMNSGVITPQLTGGNPASTSPVVYIYKTKADYSHQVPVMMNEARTRILSYPAPGDLKMGDGLRLPTLLNKGYLLDNKGIGPNVAFLTYTYEEYSQLPTAPSMTDLMSHILDKYPLLEIRACGRRADYKDIVIELNEKIAEGFLQK
;
A
#
# COMPACT_ATOMS: atom_id res chain seq x y z
N MET A 1 16.58 64.97 38.55
CA MET A 1 15.37 64.58 39.32
C MET A 1 15.25 63.05 39.25
N LYS A 2 15.79 62.33 40.26
CA LYS A 2 15.08 61.45 41.23
C LYS A 2 14.12 60.45 40.54
N LYS A 3 14.58 59.21 40.29
CA LYS A 3 14.37 57.96 41.08
C LYS A 3 12.86 57.65 41.27
N ARG A 4 12.34 56.45 40.99
CA ARG A 4 12.57 55.23 41.77
C ARG A 4 12.03 53.98 41.06
N ILE A 5 12.83 52.92 41.14
CA ILE A 5 12.47 51.50 41.00
C ILE A 5 11.46 51.16 42.10
N ASN A 6 10.37 50.48 41.78
CA ASN A 6 9.51 49.81 42.75
C ASN A 6 9.42 48.32 42.41
N ILE A 7 10.24 47.55 43.13
CA ILE A 7 10.06 46.13 43.40
C ILE A 7 9.00 46.05 44.50
N VAL A 8 7.90 45.34 44.27
CA VAL A 8 7.03 44.86 45.35
C VAL A 8 6.96 43.35 45.24
N ILE A 9 7.70 42.71 46.13
CA ILE A 9 7.61 41.30 46.49
C ILE A 9 6.35 41.15 47.32
N ALA A 10 5.42 40.29 46.89
CA ALA A 10 4.36 39.77 47.75
C ALA A 10 4.49 38.24 47.78
N ILE A 11 5.05 37.75 48.88
CA ILE A 11 5.04 36.35 49.30
C ILE A 11 3.79 36.19 50.18
N LEU A 12 2.87 35.28 49.86
CA LEU A 12 2.10 34.55 50.88
C LEU A 12 1.37 33.28 50.38
N LEU A 13 1.95 32.14 50.74
CA LEU A 13 1.41 30.88 51.30
C LEU A 13 0.11 30.23 50.76
N ILE A 14 0.32 29.09 50.09
CA ILE A 14 -0.21 27.72 50.34
C ILE A 14 -1.69 27.55 50.72
N LEU A 15 -2.43 26.92 49.81
CA LEU A 15 -3.45 25.90 50.15
C LEU A 15 -3.26 24.66 49.26
N LEU A 16 -2.96 23.54 49.93
CA LEU A 16 -2.85 22.19 49.37
C LEU A 16 -4.23 21.55 49.28
N ALA A 17 -4.62 21.12 48.07
CA ALA A 17 -5.57 20.04 47.80
C ALA A 17 -5.39 19.67 46.32
N GLY A 18 -5.11 18.46 45.86
CA GLY A 18 -4.90 17.15 46.45
C GLY A 18 -4.86 16.18 45.27
N CYS A 19 -3.66 15.73 44.86
CA CYS A 19 -3.52 14.66 43.87
C CYS A 19 -3.75 13.32 44.57
N ARG A 20 -4.87 12.64 44.29
CA ARG A 20 -5.02 11.21 44.54
C ARG A 20 -5.93 10.59 43.48
N SER A 21 -5.33 10.02 42.43
CA SER A 21 -5.93 8.89 41.71
C SER A 21 -5.11 7.66 42.09
N ALA A 22 -5.70 6.82 42.93
CA ALA A 22 -5.08 5.66 43.52
C ALA A 22 -5.09 4.50 42.52
N LYS A 23 -3.90 4.00 42.15
CA LYS A 23 -3.73 2.62 41.72
C LYS A 23 -4.04 1.71 42.91
N LYS A 24 -4.90 0.72 42.70
CA LYS A 24 -5.02 -0.47 43.56
C LYS A 24 -4.94 -1.70 42.66
N GLU A 25 -3.81 -2.39 42.74
CA GLU A 25 -3.70 -3.79 42.39
C GLU A 25 -4.24 -4.61 43.57
N THR A 26 -5.08 -5.61 43.32
CA THR A 26 -5.08 -6.88 44.07
C THR A 26 -5.66 -7.99 43.19
N MET A 27 -5.00 -9.12 43.34
CA MET A 27 -4.94 -10.38 42.63
C MET A 27 -6.19 -11.27 42.84
N VAL A 28 -6.66 -11.86 41.74
CA VAL A 28 -7.12 -13.27 41.51
C VAL A 28 -8.21 -13.87 42.41
N THR A 29 -9.26 -14.45 41.80
CA THR A 29 -9.55 -15.91 41.80
C THR A 29 -10.76 -16.25 40.91
N SER A 30 -10.53 -17.26 40.04
CA SER A 30 -11.41 -18.29 39.44
C SER A 30 -12.76 -17.88 38.80
N ASP A 31 -13.24 -18.44 37.69
CA ASP A 31 -13.04 -19.72 37.03
C ASP A 31 -13.20 -19.55 35.52
N MET A 32 -12.22 -19.98 34.72
CA MET A 32 -12.39 -20.15 33.28
C MET A 32 -12.37 -21.65 33.00
N GLN A 33 -13.56 -22.22 32.82
CA GLN A 33 -13.72 -23.62 32.45
C GLN A 33 -13.16 -23.89 31.06
N LYS A 34 -12.01 -24.55 31.07
CA LYS A 34 -11.55 -25.64 30.21
C LYS A 34 -12.58 -26.13 29.17
N ILE A 35 -12.31 -25.91 27.89
CA ILE A 35 -12.71 -26.86 26.85
C ILE A 35 -11.43 -27.41 26.22
N GLU A 36 -11.34 -28.72 26.33
CA GLU A 36 -10.22 -29.57 25.99
C GLU A 36 -10.05 -29.71 24.47
N MET A 37 -8.80 -29.85 24.08
CA MET A 37 -8.38 -30.19 22.73
C MET A 37 -8.59 -31.69 22.51
N ASN A 38 -9.36 -32.07 21.49
CA ASN A 38 -9.29 -33.42 20.92
C ASN A 38 -9.14 -33.33 19.39
N SER A 39 -8.03 -33.92 18.97
CA SER A 39 -7.53 -34.24 17.64
C SER A 39 -8.58 -34.59 16.58
N GLY A 40 -8.43 -33.97 15.41
CA GLY A 40 -9.13 -34.40 14.21
C GLY A 40 -9.15 -33.38 13.07
N VAL A 41 -8.07 -32.66 12.81
CA VAL A 41 -7.94 -31.90 11.55
C VAL A 41 -6.57 -32.17 10.95
N ILE A 42 -6.60 -32.85 9.81
CA ILE A 42 -5.45 -33.15 8.96
C ILE A 42 -4.83 -31.81 8.55
N THR A 43 -3.65 -31.51 9.09
CA THR A 43 -2.79 -30.42 8.63
C THR A 43 -2.14 -30.80 7.31
N PRO A 44 -2.26 -30.01 6.22
CA PRO A 44 -1.19 -29.96 5.23
C PRO A 44 0.00 -29.30 5.93
N GLN A 45 1.04 -30.09 6.12
CA GLN A 45 2.31 -29.70 6.67
C GLN A 45 2.93 -28.61 5.77
N LEU A 46 2.74 -27.34 6.12
CA LEU A 46 3.51 -26.25 5.54
C LEU A 46 4.92 -26.34 6.12
N THR A 47 5.80 -26.99 5.37
CA THR A 47 7.24 -26.98 5.59
C THR A 47 7.73 -25.55 5.76
N GLY A 48 8.55 -25.33 6.80
CA GLY A 48 9.09 -24.02 7.15
C GLY A 48 9.81 -23.37 5.98
N GLY A 49 9.22 -22.28 5.47
CA GLY A 49 9.85 -21.38 4.51
C GLY A 49 10.56 -20.24 5.22
N ASN A 50 11.75 -19.91 4.71
CA ASN A 50 12.59 -18.73 4.98
C ASN A 50 11.78 -17.47 5.35
N PRO A 51 12.27 -16.57 6.24
CA PRO A 51 11.52 -15.37 6.65
C PRO A 51 11.02 -14.64 5.40
N ALA A 52 9.70 -14.45 5.36
CA ALA A 52 8.99 -13.93 4.20
C ALA A 52 9.67 -12.66 3.69
N SER A 53 10.31 -12.76 2.52
CA SER A 53 10.87 -11.60 1.82
C SER A 53 9.77 -10.57 1.64
N THR A 54 9.96 -9.37 2.21
CA THR A 54 8.99 -8.26 2.20
C THR A 54 8.95 -7.52 0.87
N SER A 55 9.73 -7.98 -0.12
CA SER A 55 9.83 -7.34 -1.42
C SER A 55 8.52 -7.44 -2.21
N PRO A 56 8.08 -6.38 -2.91
CA PRO A 56 6.87 -6.41 -3.73
C PRO A 56 6.93 -7.47 -4.83
N VAL A 57 5.77 -8.04 -5.17
CA VAL A 57 5.63 -8.90 -6.36
C VAL A 57 5.84 -8.06 -7.62
N VAL A 58 6.52 -8.63 -8.60
CA VAL A 58 6.70 -8.05 -9.93
C VAL A 58 5.60 -8.55 -10.83
N TYR A 59 4.92 -7.63 -11.52
CA TYR A 59 3.96 -7.97 -12.57
C TYR A 59 4.43 -7.45 -13.92
N ILE A 60 4.27 -8.28 -14.95
CA ILE A 60 4.22 -7.83 -16.33
C ILE A 60 2.84 -8.08 -16.91
N TYR A 61 2.40 -7.24 -17.84
CA TYR A 61 1.02 -7.28 -18.32
C TYR A 61 0.87 -6.73 -19.74
N LYS A 62 -0.31 -7.00 -20.32
CA LYS A 62 -0.79 -6.44 -21.58
C LYS A 62 -2.20 -5.91 -21.41
N THR A 63 -2.53 -4.87 -22.16
CA THR A 63 -3.83 -4.21 -22.08
C THR A 63 -4.53 -4.18 -23.44
N LYS A 64 -5.86 -4.06 -23.44
CA LYS A 64 -6.69 -3.99 -24.66
C LYS A 64 -6.45 -2.72 -25.48
N ALA A 65 -6.01 -1.65 -24.82
CA ALA A 65 -5.65 -0.36 -25.40
C ALA A 65 -4.43 0.21 -24.66
N ASP A 66 -3.87 1.31 -25.14
CA ASP A 66 -2.79 1.99 -24.43
C ASP A 66 -3.35 2.71 -23.19
N TYR A 67 -3.00 2.18 -22.02
CA TYR A 67 -3.31 2.77 -20.72
C TYR A 67 -2.05 3.23 -19.96
N SER A 68 -0.91 3.30 -20.65
CA SER A 68 0.41 3.50 -20.02
C SER A 68 0.51 4.78 -19.21
N HIS A 69 -0.30 5.79 -19.54
CA HIS A 69 -0.33 7.08 -18.85
C HIS A 69 -1.54 7.22 -17.93
N GLN A 70 -2.42 6.23 -17.83
CA GLN A 70 -3.65 6.32 -17.03
C GLN A 70 -3.42 5.79 -15.63
N VAL A 71 -4.00 6.46 -14.64
CA VAL A 71 -3.82 6.10 -13.23
C VAL A 71 -4.47 4.74 -12.92
N PRO A 72 -3.71 3.76 -12.39
CA PRO A 72 -4.27 2.48 -12.00
C PRO A 72 -4.93 2.56 -10.61
N VAL A 73 -6.04 1.86 -10.46
CA VAL A 73 -6.71 1.60 -9.18
C VAL A 73 -7.02 0.11 -9.03
N MET A 74 -7.00 -0.39 -7.81
CA MET A 74 -7.31 -1.79 -7.51
C MET A 74 -8.75 -1.92 -7.07
N MET A 75 -9.52 -2.72 -7.79
CA MET A 75 -10.90 -3.03 -7.45
C MET A 75 -11.01 -4.30 -6.59
N ASN A 76 -12.17 -4.48 -5.96
CA ASN A 76 -12.54 -5.79 -5.43
C ASN A 76 -12.78 -6.79 -6.56
N GLU A 77 -12.86 -8.07 -6.21
CA GLU A 77 -13.08 -9.16 -7.16
C GLU A 77 -14.37 -8.96 -7.99
N ALA A 78 -15.45 -8.52 -7.35
CA ALA A 78 -16.71 -8.22 -8.02
C ALA A 78 -16.70 -6.95 -8.90
N ARG A 79 -15.61 -6.16 -8.91
CA ARG A 79 -15.47 -4.90 -9.66
C ARG A 79 -16.56 -3.85 -9.35
N THR A 80 -17.05 -3.84 -8.11
CA THR A 80 -18.09 -2.92 -7.65
C THR A 80 -17.55 -1.74 -6.85
N ARG A 81 -16.33 -1.83 -6.30
CA ARG A 81 -15.69 -0.75 -5.56
C ARG A 81 -14.17 -0.77 -5.71
N ILE A 82 -13.56 0.39 -5.58
CA ILE A 82 -12.10 0.54 -5.46
C ILE A 82 -11.69 0.20 -4.02
N LEU A 83 -10.70 -0.68 -3.88
CA LEU A 83 -10.09 -1.07 -2.60
C LEU A 83 -8.81 -0.29 -2.31
N SER A 84 -8.07 0.09 -3.35
CA SER A 84 -6.81 0.82 -3.21
C SER A 84 -6.58 1.71 -4.44
N TYR A 85 -6.02 2.89 -4.20
CA TYR A 85 -5.69 3.90 -5.19
C TYR A 85 -4.48 4.71 -4.72
N PRO A 86 -3.72 5.33 -5.64
CA PRO A 86 -2.53 6.08 -5.27
C PRO A 86 -2.85 7.45 -4.70
N ALA A 87 -2.01 7.92 -3.78
CA ALA A 87 -1.89 9.35 -3.54
C ALA A 87 -1.20 10.02 -4.74
N PRO A 88 -1.43 11.31 -5.03
CA PRO A 88 -0.78 12.03 -6.12
C PRO A 88 0.75 11.88 -6.14
N GLY A 89 1.39 11.97 -4.97
CA GLY A 89 2.84 11.80 -4.82
C GLY A 89 3.34 10.39 -5.13
N ASP A 90 2.49 9.36 -5.02
CA ASP A 90 2.88 7.99 -5.34
C ASP A 90 3.11 7.79 -6.85
N LEU A 91 2.65 8.71 -7.70
CA LEU A 91 2.88 8.60 -9.15
C LEU A 91 4.25 9.14 -9.57
N LYS A 92 5.03 9.72 -8.64
CA LYS A 92 6.33 10.33 -8.91
C LYS A 92 7.49 9.43 -8.46
N MET A 93 8.62 9.50 -9.16
CA MET A 93 9.91 8.93 -8.76
C MET A 93 11.02 9.87 -9.22
N GLY A 94 11.75 10.44 -8.25
CA GLY A 94 12.69 11.52 -8.55
C GLY A 94 11.97 12.72 -9.17
N ASP A 95 12.47 13.17 -10.31
CA ASP A 95 11.89 14.23 -11.14
C ASP A 95 10.86 13.73 -12.17
N GLY A 96 10.68 12.41 -12.28
CA GLY A 96 9.81 11.77 -13.28
C GLY A 96 8.54 11.12 -12.73
N LEU A 97 7.77 10.52 -13.65
CA LEU A 97 6.57 9.74 -13.35
C LEU A 97 6.89 8.24 -13.34
N ARG A 98 6.20 7.48 -12.47
CA ARG A 98 6.28 6.01 -12.37
C ARG A 98 5.44 5.31 -13.43
N LEU A 99 5.65 5.69 -14.68
CA LEU A 99 5.03 5.03 -15.83
C LEU A 99 5.51 3.58 -15.94
N PRO A 100 4.70 2.68 -16.52
CA PRO A 100 5.15 1.32 -16.80
C PRO A 100 6.30 1.32 -17.80
N THR A 101 7.23 0.37 -17.66
CA THR A 101 8.34 0.21 -18.60
C THR A 101 7.93 -0.73 -19.73
N LEU A 102 8.06 -0.30 -20.98
CA LEU A 102 7.83 -1.15 -22.14
C LEU A 102 8.87 -2.27 -22.20
N LEU A 103 8.40 -3.50 -22.37
CA LEU A 103 9.19 -4.71 -22.57
C LEU A 103 8.92 -5.29 -23.96
N ASN A 104 9.72 -6.29 -24.32
CA ASN A 104 9.60 -7.02 -25.57
C ASN A 104 8.22 -7.68 -25.73
N LYS A 105 7.83 -7.92 -26.99
CA LYS A 105 6.52 -8.51 -27.36
C LYS A 105 5.31 -7.73 -26.83
N GLY A 106 5.48 -6.43 -26.56
CA GLY A 106 4.40 -5.52 -26.13
C GLY A 106 3.97 -5.71 -24.67
N TYR A 107 4.78 -6.33 -23.82
CA TYR A 107 4.51 -6.36 -22.38
C TYR A 107 4.88 -5.03 -21.72
N LEU A 108 4.19 -4.72 -20.63
CA LEU A 108 4.49 -3.60 -19.75
C LEU A 108 4.94 -4.14 -18.39
N LEU A 109 6.05 -3.64 -17.87
CA LEU A 109 6.47 -3.85 -16.49
C LEU A 109 5.76 -2.85 -15.58
N ASP A 110 5.10 -3.36 -14.54
CA ASP A 110 4.54 -2.53 -13.49
C ASP A 110 5.62 -1.88 -12.62
N ASN A 111 5.54 -0.55 -12.48
CA ASN A 111 6.41 0.25 -11.62
C ASN A 111 5.65 0.95 -10.48
N LYS A 112 4.31 0.84 -10.45
CA LYS A 112 3.45 1.53 -9.49
C LYS A 112 2.87 0.61 -8.42
N GLY A 113 2.63 -0.65 -8.77
CA GLY A 113 1.89 -1.60 -7.97
C GLY A 113 0.48 -1.78 -8.52
N ILE A 114 0.34 -2.71 -9.45
CA ILE A 114 -0.95 -3.20 -9.96
C ILE A 114 -1.14 -4.68 -9.60
N GLY A 115 -2.33 -5.21 -9.90
CA GLY A 115 -2.61 -6.63 -9.80
C GLY A 115 -3.74 -7.03 -10.73
N PRO A 116 -4.23 -8.29 -10.64
CA PRO A 116 -5.25 -8.82 -11.55
C PRO A 116 -6.55 -8.00 -11.56
N ASN A 117 -6.85 -7.35 -10.44
CA ASN A 117 -8.04 -6.52 -10.27
C ASN A 117 -7.85 -5.03 -10.58
N VAL A 118 -6.84 -4.68 -11.40
CA VAL A 118 -6.61 -3.30 -11.82
C VAL A 118 -7.74 -2.81 -12.74
N ALA A 119 -8.12 -1.55 -12.56
CA ALA A 119 -8.86 -0.73 -13.49
C ALA A 119 -8.07 0.56 -13.75
N PHE A 120 -8.32 1.20 -14.88
CA PHE A 120 -7.69 2.49 -15.19
C PHE A 120 -8.71 3.62 -15.10
N LEU A 121 -8.25 4.76 -14.58
CA LEU A 121 -9.04 5.98 -14.54
C LEU A 121 -8.85 6.79 -15.83
N THR A 122 -9.72 7.76 -16.06
CA THR A 122 -9.54 8.74 -17.14
C THR A 122 -8.41 9.72 -16.83
N TYR A 123 -8.07 9.89 -15.55
CA TYR A 123 -6.95 10.73 -15.13
C TYR A 123 -5.63 10.19 -15.69
N THR A 124 -4.82 11.07 -16.25
CA THR A 124 -3.43 10.71 -16.57
C THR A 124 -2.53 10.86 -15.35
N TYR A 125 -1.35 10.24 -15.39
CA TYR A 125 -0.32 10.42 -14.38
C TYR A 125 0.12 11.89 -14.26
N GLU A 126 0.25 12.57 -15.40
CA GLU A 126 0.63 13.99 -15.46
C GLU A 126 -0.37 14.84 -14.69
N GLU A 127 -1.68 14.65 -14.95
CA GLU A 127 -2.74 15.42 -14.29
C GLU A 127 -2.86 15.06 -12.80
N TYR A 128 -3.00 13.77 -12.50
CA TYR A 128 -3.29 13.30 -11.16
C TYR A 128 -2.15 13.58 -10.18
N SER A 129 -0.90 13.47 -10.64
CA SER A 129 0.28 13.65 -9.79
C SER A 129 0.49 15.10 -9.32
N GLN A 130 -0.16 16.07 -9.97
CA GLN A 130 -0.13 17.49 -9.57
C GLN A 130 -1.28 17.88 -8.64
N LEU A 131 -2.23 16.96 -8.40
CA LEU A 131 -3.30 17.23 -7.45
C LEU A 131 -2.73 17.38 -6.03
N PRO A 132 -3.25 18.32 -5.22
CA PRO A 132 -2.80 18.49 -3.84
C PRO A 132 -3.21 17.31 -2.94
N THR A 133 -4.31 16.65 -3.28
CA THR A 133 -4.83 15.46 -2.60
C THR A 133 -5.51 14.53 -3.61
N ALA A 134 -5.65 13.25 -3.26
CA ALA A 134 -6.43 12.32 -4.06
C ALA A 134 -7.91 12.77 -4.14
N PRO A 135 -8.58 12.57 -5.29
CA PRO A 135 -10.03 12.78 -5.44
C PRO A 135 -10.86 11.91 -4.49
N SER A 136 -12.13 12.27 -4.30
CA SER A 136 -13.04 11.48 -3.46
C SER A 136 -13.31 10.10 -4.07
N MET A 137 -13.74 9.13 -3.26
CA MET A 137 -14.10 7.79 -3.75
C MET A 137 -15.22 7.85 -4.82
N THR A 138 -16.18 8.76 -4.67
CA THR A 138 -17.24 8.96 -5.66
C THR A 138 -16.67 9.44 -6.99
N ASP A 139 -15.72 10.38 -6.97
CA ASP A 139 -15.05 10.88 -8.18
C ASP A 139 -14.17 9.79 -8.81
N LEU A 140 -13.40 9.04 -8.01
CA LEU A 140 -12.60 7.94 -8.54
C LEU A 140 -13.47 6.90 -9.24
N MET A 141 -14.64 6.58 -8.69
CA MET A 141 -15.58 5.63 -9.30
C MET A 141 -16.21 6.17 -10.59
N SER A 142 -16.54 7.46 -10.66
CA SER A 142 -17.11 8.08 -11.87
C SER A 142 -16.06 8.24 -12.99
N HIS A 143 -14.78 8.33 -12.63
CA HIS A 143 -13.65 8.43 -13.54
C HIS A 143 -13.04 7.08 -13.95
N ILE A 144 -13.68 5.94 -13.67
CA ILE A 144 -13.20 4.66 -14.19
C ILE A 144 -13.36 4.66 -15.73
N LEU A 145 -12.22 4.61 -16.42
CA LEU A 145 -12.14 4.51 -17.87
C LEU A 145 -12.41 3.07 -18.36
N ASP A 146 -11.74 2.09 -17.76
CA ASP A 146 -11.92 0.67 -18.10
C ASP A 146 -11.79 -0.20 -16.85
N LYS A 147 -12.85 -0.96 -16.55
CA LYS A 147 -12.91 -1.90 -15.41
C LYS A 147 -12.17 -3.21 -15.66
N TYR A 148 -11.94 -3.58 -16.93
CA TYR A 148 -11.35 -4.86 -17.33
C TYR A 148 -10.27 -4.65 -18.40
N PRO A 149 -9.20 -3.90 -18.11
CA PRO A 149 -8.25 -3.44 -19.12
C PRO A 149 -7.26 -4.52 -19.58
N LEU A 150 -7.04 -5.55 -18.77
CA LEU A 150 -6.00 -6.55 -18.96
C LEU A 150 -6.38 -7.58 -20.03
N LEU A 151 -5.46 -7.82 -20.96
CA LEU A 151 -5.45 -9.03 -21.81
C LEU A 151 -4.69 -10.17 -21.13
N GLU A 152 -3.62 -9.83 -20.42
CA GLU A 152 -2.77 -10.77 -19.70
C GLU A 152 -2.08 -10.06 -18.54
N ILE A 153 -1.86 -10.77 -17.43
CA ILE A 153 -1.00 -10.34 -16.32
C ILE A 153 -0.28 -11.56 -15.75
N ARG A 154 1.01 -11.42 -15.46
CA ARG A 154 1.86 -12.50 -14.94
C ARG A 154 2.69 -12.02 -13.77
N ALA A 155 2.67 -12.79 -12.68
CA ALA A 155 3.60 -12.59 -11.57
C ALA A 155 4.96 -13.16 -11.96
N CYS A 156 6.01 -12.37 -11.79
CA CYS A 156 7.38 -12.70 -12.15
C CYS A 156 8.27 -12.63 -10.91
N GLY A 157 7.91 -13.33 -9.82
CA GLY A 157 8.70 -13.31 -8.59
C GLY A 157 8.64 -11.96 -7.85
N ARG A 158 9.70 -11.66 -7.10
CA ARG A 158 9.81 -10.46 -6.24
C ARG A 158 10.80 -9.47 -6.81
N ARG A 159 10.62 -8.17 -6.50
CA ARG A 159 11.51 -7.10 -6.99
C ARG A 159 12.97 -7.33 -6.57
N ALA A 160 13.21 -7.90 -5.39
CA ALA A 160 14.53 -8.20 -4.86
C ALA A 160 15.23 -9.40 -5.54
N ASP A 161 14.50 -10.18 -6.35
CA ASP A 161 15.07 -11.33 -7.07
C ASP A 161 15.88 -10.88 -8.30
N TYR A 162 15.75 -9.61 -8.71
CA TYR A 162 16.35 -9.04 -9.91
C TYR A 162 17.50 -8.10 -9.60
N LYS A 163 18.57 -8.16 -10.40
CA LYS A 163 19.65 -7.17 -10.42
C LYS A 163 19.38 -6.11 -11.48
N ASP A 164 19.02 -6.54 -12.69
CA ASP A 164 18.54 -5.70 -13.78
C ASP A 164 17.21 -6.26 -14.29
N ILE A 165 16.13 -5.77 -13.70
CA ILE A 165 14.80 -6.32 -13.94
C ILE A 165 14.35 -6.20 -15.39
N VAL A 166 14.76 -5.15 -16.11
CA VAL A 166 14.31 -4.93 -17.49
C VAL A 166 15.02 -5.90 -18.42
N ILE A 167 16.33 -6.06 -18.26
CA ILE A 167 17.11 -7.02 -19.06
C ILE A 167 16.63 -8.45 -18.78
N GLU A 168 16.60 -8.85 -17.50
CA GLU A 168 16.26 -10.21 -17.10
C GLU A 168 14.82 -10.61 -17.47
N LEU A 169 13.86 -9.68 -17.41
CA LEU A 169 12.49 -9.96 -17.87
C LEU A 169 12.43 -10.10 -19.40
N ASN A 170 13.17 -9.28 -20.15
CA ASN A 170 13.20 -9.38 -21.60
C ASN A 170 13.85 -10.69 -22.08
N GLU A 171 14.88 -11.18 -21.40
CA GLU A 171 15.46 -12.50 -21.63
C GLU A 171 14.43 -13.61 -21.41
N LYS A 172 13.72 -13.59 -20.27
CA LYS A 172 12.63 -14.55 -20.00
C LYS A 172 11.56 -14.50 -21.11
N ILE A 173 11.11 -13.31 -21.51
CA ILE A 173 10.13 -13.12 -22.60
C ILE A 173 10.62 -13.76 -23.90
N ALA A 174 11.92 -13.65 -24.21
CA ALA A 174 12.51 -14.26 -25.40
C ALA A 174 12.50 -15.79 -25.34
N GLU A 175 12.82 -16.37 -24.18
CA GLU A 175 12.83 -17.82 -23.91
C GLU A 175 11.43 -18.48 -23.91
N GLY A 176 10.36 -17.69 -24.01
CA GLY A 176 8.99 -18.20 -24.07
C GLY A 176 8.44 -18.63 -22.71
N PHE A 177 8.94 -18.06 -21.61
CA PHE A 177 8.47 -18.35 -20.25
C PHE A 177 6.95 -18.16 -20.05
N LEU A 178 6.31 -17.42 -20.95
CA LEU A 178 4.88 -17.10 -20.96
C LEU A 178 4.00 -18.17 -21.61
N GLN A 179 4.61 -19.16 -22.26
CA GLN A 179 3.90 -20.23 -23.00
C GLN A 179 3.67 -21.50 -22.16
N LYS A 180 4.12 -21.51 -20.91
CA LYS A 180 3.89 -22.60 -19.94
C LYS A 180 2.75 -22.21 -19.00
#